data_AF-A0A6V7BJD9-F1
#
_entry.id   AF-A0A6V7BJD9-F1
#
_cell.length_a   1.000
_cell.length_b   1.000
_cell.length_c   1.000
_cell.angle_alpha   90.00
_cell.angle_beta   90.00
_cell.angle_gamma   90.00
#
_symmetry.space_group_name_H-M   'P 1'
#
loop_
_entity.id
_entity.type
_entity.pdbx_description
1 polymer ?
#
loop_
_entity_poly.entity_id
_entity_poly.type
_entity_poly.pdbx_seq_one_letter_code
_entity_poly.pdbx_strand_id
1 'polypeptide(L)'
;MPQLCREHGISSATFYKWRSKFGGMHASLMSQLKELQDENRRLKKMYADAQLSADLLKEAMAKNGEAISTSGDGPNSGRSGTHKYPARLPDLRGE
;
A
#
# COMPACT_ATOMS: atom_id res chain seq x y z
N MET A 1 28.06 -24.63 21.15
CA MET A 1 26.78 -25.38 21.21
C MET A 1 26.45 -25.93 22.59
N PRO A 2 27.38 -26.54 23.36
CA PRO A 2 27.08 -27.05 24.72
C PRO A 2 26.62 -25.96 25.70
N GLN A 3 27.18 -24.75 25.60
CA GLN A 3 26.76 -23.60 26.43
C GLN A 3 25.31 -23.18 26.15
N LEU A 4 24.93 -23.02 24.88
CA LEU A 4 23.56 -22.69 24.47
C LEU A 4 22.54 -23.75 24.97
N CYS A 5 22.92 -25.03 24.86
CA CYS A 5 22.10 -26.13 25.36
C CYS A 5 21.94 -26.07 26.89
N ARG A 6 23.03 -25.77 27.60
CA ARG A 6 23.04 -25.64 29.07
C ARG A 6 22.28 -24.41 29.57
N GLU A 7 22.43 -23.27 28.90
CA GLU A 7 21.74 -22.01 29.21
C GLU A 7 20.23 -22.13 29.04
N HIS A 8 19.78 -22.85 28.01
CA HIS A 8 18.36 -23.03 27.73
C HIS A 8 17.77 -24.34 28.29
N GLY A 9 18.54 -25.12 29.05
CA GLY A 9 18.08 -26.37 29.64
C GLY A 9 17.64 -27.43 28.62
N ILE A 10 18.17 -27.37 27.39
CA ILE A 10 17.83 -28.29 26.30
C ILE A 10 18.99 -29.24 26.02
N SER A 11 18.69 -30.49 25.68
CA SER A 11 19.72 -31.42 25.25
C SER A 11 20.27 -31.06 23.87
N SER A 12 21.54 -31.39 23.61
CA SER A 12 22.14 -31.23 22.28
C SER A 12 21.34 -31.97 21.19
N ALA A 13 20.79 -33.14 21.52
CA ALA A 13 19.95 -33.91 20.59
C ALA A 13 18.66 -33.16 20.23
N THR A 14 18.00 -32.52 21.20
CA THR A 14 16.82 -31.69 20.98
C THR A 14 17.15 -30.50 20.08
N PHE A 15 18.27 -29.83 20.33
CA PHE A 15 18.73 -28.70 19.51
C PHE A 15 18.92 -29.10 18.05
N TYR A 16 19.66 -30.18 17.78
CA TYR A 16 19.89 -30.63 16.40
C TYR A 16 18.60 -31.10 15.71
N LYS A 17 17.67 -31.73 16.44
CA LYS A 17 16.34 -32.11 15.93
C LYS A 17 15.55 -30.88 15.48
N TRP A 18 15.55 -29.81 16.27
CA TRP A 18 14.88 -28.55 15.90
C TRP A 18 15.63 -27.81 14.78
N ARG A 19 16.96 -27.81 14.81
CA ARG A 19 17.80 -27.24 13.73
C ARG A 19 17.51 -27.90 12.39
N SER A 20 17.37 -29.23 12.38
CA SER A 20 16.97 -29.99 11.18
C SER A 20 15.57 -29.60 10.69
N LYS A 21 14.61 -29.48 11.62
CA LYS A 21 13.19 -29.25 11.27
C LYS A 21 12.89 -27.79 10.88
N PHE A 22 13.55 -26.83 11.49
CA PHE A 22 13.22 -25.39 11.38
C PHE A 22 14.39 -24.53 10.86
N GLY A 23 15.61 -25.06 10.79
CA GLY A 23 16.80 -24.30 10.42
C GLY A 23 16.80 -23.73 9.01
N GLY A 24 16.05 -24.36 8.08
CA GLY A 24 15.84 -23.85 6.71
C GLY A 24 14.59 -22.96 6.56
N MET A 25 13.64 -23.04 7.49
CA MET A 25 12.37 -22.29 7.43
C MET A 25 12.62 -20.79 7.57
N HIS A 26 13.53 -20.38 8.46
CA HIS A 26 13.88 -18.97 8.62
C HIS A 26 14.51 -18.36 7.36
N ALA A 27 15.32 -19.12 6.63
CA ALA A 27 15.93 -18.63 5.38
C ALA A 27 14.86 -18.39 4.30
N SER A 28 13.92 -19.32 4.11
CA SER A 28 12.82 -19.15 3.16
C SER A 28 11.92 -17.96 3.51
N LEU A 29 11.58 -17.79 4.80
CA LEU A 29 10.77 -16.66 5.26
C LEU A 29 11.49 -15.32 5.07
N MET A 30 12.80 -15.25 5.31
CA MET A 30 13.59 -14.03 5.05
C MET A 30 13.66 -13.70 3.55
N SER A 31 13.79 -14.71 2.68
CA SER A 31 13.76 -14.50 1.23
C SER A 31 12.41 -13.94 0.76
N GLN A 32 11.30 -14.53 1.22
CA GLN A 32 9.95 -14.03 0.92
C GLN A 32 9.74 -12.61 1.45
N LEU A 33 10.21 -12.32 2.66
CA LEU A 33 10.13 -10.98 3.25
C LEU A 33 10.86 -9.95 2.37
N LYS A 34 12.05 -10.30 1.88
CA LYS A 34 12.84 -9.42 1.01
C LYS A 34 12.15 -9.16 -0.32
N GLU A 35 11.61 -10.20 -0.95
CA GLU A 35 10.85 -10.09 -2.19
C GLU A 35 9.61 -9.21 -2.04
N LEU A 36 8.86 -9.38 -0.95
CA LEU A 36 7.71 -8.52 -0.64
C LEU A 36 8.13 -7.07 -0.38
N GLN A 37 9.26 -6.84 0.28
CA GLN A 37 9.79 -5.48 0.50
C GLN A 37 10.19 -4.80 -0.81
N ASP A 38 10.83 -5.54 -1.72
CA ASP A 38 11.23 -5.03 -3.03
C ASP A 38 10.02 -4.75 -3.92
N GLU A 39 9.02 -5.63 -3.93
CA GLU A 39 7.77 -5.38 -4.66
C GLU A 39 7.01 -4.19 -4.08
N ASN A 40 6.91 -4.07 -2.75
CA ASN A 40 6.28 -2.91 -2.12
C ASN A 40 6.98 -1.60 -2.49
N ARG A 41 8.31 -1.60 -2.54
CA ARG A 41 9.11 -0.45 -2.99
C ARG A 41 8.79 -0.09 -4.45
N ARG A 42 8.75 -1.08 -5.33
CA ARG A 42 8.42 -0.91 -6.75
C ARG A 42 7.02 -0.32 -6.91
N LEU A 43 6.03 -0.90 -6.24
CA LEU A 43 4.63 -0.46 -6.30
C LEU A 43 4.47 0.99 -5.81
N LYS A 44 5.12 1.34 -4.69
CA LYS A 44 5.11 2.72 -4.18
C LYS A 44 5.68 3.72 -5.18
N LYS A 45 6.78 3.37 -5.85
CA LYS A 45 7.37 4.20 -6.89
C LYS A 45 6.39 4.40 -8.05
N MET A 46 5.85 3.31 -8.60
CA MET A 46 4.88 3.39 -9.69
C MET A 46 3.64 4.20 -9.32
N TYR A 47 3.14 4.05 -8.09
CA TYR A 47 2.00 4.81 -7.61
C TYR A 47 2.31 6.32 -7.54
N ALA A 48 3.49 6.69 -7.02
CA ALA A 48 3.92 8.09 -6.98
C ALA A 48 4.06 8.68 -8.40
N ASP A 49 4.66 7.93 -9.33
CA ASP A 49 4.83 8.37 -10.73
C ASP A 49 3.47 8.55 -11.44
N ALA A 50 2.52 7.63 -11.20
CA ALA A 50 1.17 7.70 -11.74
C ALA A 50 0.38 8.88 -11.17
N GLN A 51 0.49 9.12 -9.86
CA GLN A 51 -0.15 10.24 -9.20
C GLN A 51 0.40 11.57 -9.72
N LEU A 52 1.73 11.69 -9.85
CA LEU A 52 2.36 12.88 -10.41
C LEU A 52 1.87 13.15 -11.85
N SER A 53 1.79 12.10 -12.68
CA SER A 53 1.29 12.22 -14.06
C SER A 53 -0.17 12.68 -14.10
N ALA A 54 -1.01 12.16 -13.21
CA ALA A 54 -2.41 12.56 -13.09
C ALA A 54 -2.55 14.02 -12.65
N ASP A 55 -1.71 14.47 -11.73
CA ASP A 55 -1.74 15.85 -11.23
C ASP A 55 -1.23 16.84 -12.29
N LEU A 56 -0.16 16.51 -13.02
CA LEU A 56 0.30 17.29 -14.19
C LEU A 56 -0.79 17.42 -15.27
N LEU A 57 -1.53 16.34 -15.54
CA LEU A 57 -2.62 16.38 -16.51
C LEU A 57 -3.76 17.30 -16.06
N LYS A 58 -4.15 17.24 -14.78
CA LYS A 58 -5.16 18.13 -14.22
C LYS A 58 -4.72 19.59 -14.28
N GLU A 59 -3.48 19.90 -13.94
CA GLU A 59 -2.92 21.26 -14.04
C GLU A 59 -2.93 21.78 -15.47
N ALA A 60 -2.53 20.96 -16.45
CA ALA A 60 -2.57 21.33 -17.85
C ALA A 60 -4.00 21.63 -18.33
N MET A 61 -4.97 20.81 -17.92
CA MET A 61 -6.38 21.05 -18.25
C MET A 61 -6.94 22.32 -17.59
N ALA A 62 -6.56 22.60 -16.34
CA ALA A 62 -6.98 23.81 -15.63
C ALA A 62 -6.44 25.08 -16.31
N LYS A 63 -5.15 25.09 -16.68
CA LYS A 63 -4.52 26.23 -17.36
C LYS A 63 -5.14 26.51 -18.74
N ASN A 64 -5.53 25.46 -19.46
CA ASN A 64 -6.21 25.60 -20.75
C ASN A 64 -7.65 26.09 -20.59
N GLY A 65 -8.34 25.74 -19.50
CA GLY A 65 -9.68 26.25 -19.19
C GLY A 65 -9.69 27.73 -18.80
N GLU A 66 -8.65 28.21 -18.12
CA GLU A 66 -8.55 29.60 -17.66
C GLU A 66 -8.33 30.58 -18.82
N ALA A 67 -7.54 30.18 -19.84
CA ALA A 67 -7.32 30.98 -21.06
C ALA A 67 -8.57 31.16 -21.94
N ILE A 68 -9.63 30.35 -21.75
CA ILE A 68 -10.89 30.42 -22.52
C ILE A 68 -11.90 31.36 -21.85
N SER A 69 -11.67 31.79 -20.61
CA SER A 69 -12.67 32.52 -19.80
C SER A 69 -12.70 34.05 -19.97
N THR A 70 -11.84 34.64 -20.83
CA THR A 70 -11.91 36.08 -21.14
C THR A 70 -12.82 36.37 -22.34
N SER A 71 -14.10 35.98 -22.30
CA SER A 71 -15.19 36.53 -23.13
C SER A 71 -16.47 35.73 -22.89
N GLY A 72 -17.35 36.21 -22.01
CA GLY A 72 -18.63 35.55 -21.76
C GLY A 72 -19.44 36.22 -20.66
N ASP A 73 -19.75 37.50 -20.82
CA ASP A 73 -20.80 38.15 -20.02
C ASP A 73 -22.17 37.52 -20.32
N GLY A 74 -22.82 36.95 -19.30
CA GLY A 74 -24.21 36.46 -19.39
C GLY A 74 -24.76 36.10 -18.01
N PRO A 75 -25.93 36.64 -17.58
CA PRO A 75 -26.36 36.56 -16.19
C PRO A 75 -27.03 35.22 -15.83
N ASN A 76 -26.69 34.81 -14.61
CA ASN A 76 -27.25 33.79 -13.73
C ASN A 76 -28.79 33.58 -13.81
N SER A 77 -29.22 32.33 -14.08
CA SER A 77 -30.43 31.77 -13.48
C SER A 77 -30.46 30.23 -13.57
N GLY A 78 -30.44 29.53 -12.43
CA GLY A 78 -30.72 28.08 -12.40
C GLY A 78 -30.27 27.38 -11.13
N ARG A 79 -31.05 27.53 -10.06
CA ARG A 79 -30.83 26.89 -8.75
C ARG A 79 -31.34 25.44 -8.75
N SER A 80 -30.62 24.58 -8.02
CA SER A 80 -31.11 23.40 -7.28
C SER A 80 -30.83 22.00 -7.87
N GLY A 81 -30.02 21.24 -7.13
CA GLY A 81 -29.82 19.81 -7.34
C GLY A 81 -28.65 19.21 -6.57
N THR A 82 -28.50 19.50 -5.27
CA THR A 82 -27.50 18.79 -4.45
C THR A 82 -27.95 17.35 -4.22
N HIS A 83 -27.55 16.41 -5.08
CA HIS A 83 -27.65 14.98 -4.77
C HIS A 83 -26.45 14.60 -3.90
N LYS A 84 -26.62 14.76 -2.57
CA LYS A 84 -25.67 14.27 -1.58
C LYS A 84 -25.80 12.75 -1.53
N TYR A 85 -24.69 12.06 -1.79
CA TYR A 85 -24.53 10.61 -1.65
C TYR A 85 -25.30 10.06 -0.44
N PRO A 86 -26.14 9.03 -0.61
CA PRO A 86 -26.70 8.33 0.54
C PRO A 86 -25.61 7.54 1.26
N ALA A 87 -25.70 7.56 2.57
CA ALA A 87 -24.74 7.03 3.50
C ALA A 87 -24.65 5.50 3.51
N ARG A 88 -23.46 5.03 3.90
CA ARG A 88 -23.19 3.82 4.69
C ARG A 88 -22.91 2.52 3.90
N LEU A 89 -21.62 2.18 3.80
CA LEU A 89 -21.12 0.81 3.60
C LEU A 89 -21.53 -0.06 4.80
N PRO A 90 -22.17 -1.22 4.60
CA PRO A 90 -22.29 -2.22 5.66
C PRO A 90 -20.93 -2.89 5.90
N ASP A 91 -20.54 -2.93 7.17
CA ASP A 91 -19.40 -3.69 7.70
C ASP A 91 -19.67 -5.18 7.51
N LEU A 92 -18.86 -5.87 6.70
CA LEU A 92 -18.84 -7.33 6.62
C LEU A 92 -17.63 -7.83 7.41
N ARG A 93 -17.79 -7.81 8.74
CA ARG A 93 -16.96 -8.53 9.69
C ARG A 93 -17.79 -9.68 10.28
N GLY A 94 -17.30 -10.90 10.08
CA GLY A 94 -17.65 -12.08 10.88
C GLY A 94 -18.76 -12.96 10.29
N GLU A 95 -18.37 -14.06 9.64
CA GLU A 95 -18.39 -15.42 10.23
C GLU A 95 -17.10 -16.14 9.78
#